data_AF-C0EPM1-F1
#
_entry.id   AF-C0EPM1-F1
#
_cell.length_a   1.000
_cell.length_b   1.000
_cell.length_c   1.000
_cell.angle_alpha   90.00
_cell.angle_beta   90.00
_cell.angle_gamma   90.00
#
_symmetry.space_group_name_H-M   'P 1'
#
loop_
_entity.id
_entity.type
_entity.pdbx_description
1 polymer ?
#
loop_
_entity_poly.entity_id
_entity_poly.type
_entity_poly.pdbx_seq_one_letter_code
_entity_poly.pdbx_strand_id
1 'polypeptide(L)'
;MGNSLYDFIYINHEALSLYNAQLDKDGLLTHQVITKSVSDQQKNQLGASAKIISGGLENQSSVSESMQSNFDASRAMPLNVIRELNRLGLIQKDIEKAKLGQIVLFSGRLQIVDYALMASLIRPAMHMHIHEMPSKTPNDKINKKSKQAELDTFANLIEQMPKLVQFRLFDDNNSAWGTISAGNLMVHSLDFVMKHSITIPGQWHILAVLDAVPDKDDEAEIDSAALKYMTQMESGYVEAFMHLRGMMGRRLKEYGVSPLAIFRKVE
;
A
#
# COMPACT_ATOMS: atom_id res chain seq x y z
N MET A 1 1.26 13.36 15.07
CA MET A 1 1.91 12.07 15.41
C MET A 1 3.36 12.39 15.78
N GLY A 2 3.67 12.55 17.07
CA GLY A 2 4.95 13.13 17.51
C GLY A 2 6.01 12.15 18.02
N ASN A 3 5.63 11.02 18.62
CA ASN A 3 6.57 10.08 19.29
C ASN A 3 6.25 8.61 19.00
N SER A 4 5.93 8.24 17.76
CA SER A 4 5.64 6.83 17.44
C SER A 4 6.30 6.44 16.13
N LEU A 5 6.98 5.30 16.15
CA LEU A 5 7.50 4.64 14.97
C LEU A 5 6.40 3.78 14.35
N TYR A 6 6.46 3.61 13.04
CA TYR A 6 5.50 2.82 12.28
C TYR A 6 6.23 1.82 11.40
N ASP A 7 5.69 0.61 11.37
CA ASP A 7 6.11 -0.49 10.51
C ASP A 7 5.22 -0.46 9.25
N PHE A 8 5.81 -0.07 8.12
CA PHE A 8 5.12 0.04 6.82
C PHE A 8 5.36 -1.23 6.01
N ILE A 9 4.28 -1.82 5.51
CA ILE A 9 4.36 -2.95 4.57
C ILE A 9 4.04 -2.54 3.13
N TYR A 10 3.42 -1.39 2.94
CA TYR A 10 3.08 -0.84 1.63
C TYR A 10 3.09 0.70 1.66
N ILE A 11 3.70 1.32 0.65
CA ILE A 11 3.64 2.77 0.41
C ILE A 11 3.50 3.02 -1.09
N ASN A 12 2.44 3.74 -1.49
CA ASN A 12 2.26 4.18 -2.87
C ASN A 12 3.03 5.47 -3.14
N HIS A 13 4.32 5.33 -3.46
CA HIS A 13 5.21 6.46 -3.70
C HIS A 13 4.74 7.38 -4.85
N GLU A 14 4.13 6.80 -5.89
CA GLU A 14 3.65 7.55 -7.06
C GLU A 14 2.41 8.39 -6.72
N ALA A 15 1.41 7.81 -6.05
CA ALA A 15 0.23 8.56 -5.64
C ALA A 15 0.60 9.69 -4.66
N LEU A 16 1.49 9.39 -3.70
CA LEU A 16 1.93 10.39 -2.72
C LEU A 16 2.79 11.49 -3.35
N SER A 17 3.58 11.21 -4.38
CA SER A 17 4.33 12.25 -5.10
C SER A 17 3.40 13.19 -5.87
N LEU A 18 2.34 12.67 -6.48
CA LEU A 18 1.29 13.47 -7.13
C LEU A 18 0.53 14.34 -6.13
N TYR A 19 0.29 13.84 -4.91
CA TYR A 19 -0.32 14.66 -3.85
C TYR A 19 0.63 15.73 -3.35
N ASN A 20 1.91 15.41 -3.19
CA ASN A 20 2.92 16.40 -2.85
C ASN A 20 2.92 17.56 -3.86
N ALA A 21 2.85 17.25 -5.16
CA ALA A 21 2.78 18.25 -6.24
C ALA A 21 1.55 19.16 -6.16
N GLN A 22 0.44 18.68 -5.62
CA GLN A 22 -0.81 19.44 -5.49
C GLN A 22 -0.88 20.26 -4.20
N LEU A 23 -0.24 19.77 -3.13
CA LEU A 23 -0.20 20.45 -1.83
C LEU A 23 0.84 21.58 -1.81
N ASP A 24 1.91 21.44 -2.59
CA ASP A 24 2.97 22.44 -2.69
C ASP A 24 2.58 23.56 -3.68
N LYS A 25 2.31 24.76 -3.15
CA LYS A 25 1.95 25.93 -3.97
C LYS A 25 3.12 26.46 -4.80
N ASP A 26 4.35 26.12 -4.42
CA ASP A 26 5.58 26.64 -5.03
C ASP A 26 6.29 25.63 -5.97
N GLY A 27 5.70 24.44 -6.17
CA GLY A 27 6.22 23.37 -7.04
C GLY A 27 7.14 22.38 -6.31
N LEU A 28 7.18 21.14 -6.80
CA LEU A 28 7.76 19.96 -6.13
C LEU A 28 9.19 20.22 -5.58
N LEU A 29 9.32 20.48 -4.28
CA LEU A 29 10.62 20.68 -3.64
C LEU A 29 11.35 19.32 -3.47
N THR A 30 12.05 18.86 -4.50
CA THR A 30 12.74 17.56 -4.53
C THR A 30 14.04 17.53 -3.72
N HIS A 31 14.61 18.69 -3.39
CA HIS A 31 15.85 18.81 -2.63
C HIS A 31 15.78 19.95 -1.62
N GLN A 32 16.06 19.64 -0.34
CA GLN A 32 16.31 20.63 0.69
C GLN A 32 17.81 20.68 1.01
N VAL A 33 18.45 21.80 0.72
CA VAL A 33 19.82 22.07 1.17
C VAL A 33 19.73 22.78 2.53
N ILE A 34 20.06 22.07 3.61
CA ILE A 34 20.14 22.69 4.94
C ILE A 34 21.56 23.22 5.13
N THR A 35 21.72 24.53 5.06
CA THR A 35 22.98 25.20 5.41
C THR A 35 22.96 25.50 6.91
N LYS A 36 23.69 24.73 7.71
CA LYS A 36 23.97 25.09 9.11
C LYS A 36 25.23 25.95 9.16
N SER A 37 25.07 27.24 9.40
CA SER A 37 26.18 28.15 9.67
C SER A 37 26.46 28.14 11.18
N VAL A 38 27.50 27.45 11.63
CA VAL A 38 27.98 27.57 13.02
C VAL A 38 28.86 28.81 13.09
N SER A 39 28.34 29.92 13.62
CA SER A 39 29.17 31.06 14.00
C SER A 39 29.51 30.97 15.48
N ASP A 40 30.68 30.44 15.81
CA ASP A 40 31.25 30.59 17.15
C ASP A 40 31.73 32.04 17.32
N GLN A 41 30.83 32.93 17.75
CA GLN A 41 31.23 34.21 18.34
C GLN A 41 31.30 34.05 19.86
N GLN A 42 32.41 33.49 20.33
CA GLN A 42 32.76 33.48 21.74
C GLN A 42 33.24 34.89 22.14
N LYS A 43 32.30 35.81 22.37
CA LYS A 43 32.60 37.16 22.86
C LYS A 43 32.70 37.13 24.39
N ASN A 44 33.85 36.66 24.90
CA ASN A 44 34.19 36.82 26.31
C ASN A 44 34.36 38.31 26.63
N GLN A 45 33.37 38.91 27.28
CA GLN A 45 33.56 40.13 28.05
C GLN A 45 34.28 39.79 29.35
N LEU A 46 35.58 40.06 29.42
CA LEU A 46 36.31 40.23 30.67
C LEU A 46 37.34 41.34 30.48
N GLY A 47 37.19 42.40 31.26
CA GLY A 47 38.07 43.57 31.22
C GLY A 47 39.47 43.23 31.76
N ALA A 48 40.49 43.78 31.10
CA ALA A 48 41.74 44.31 31.67
C ALA A 48 42.77 44.50 30.55
N SER A 49 43.08 45.77 30.29
CA SER A 49 44.38 46.31 29.83
C SER A 49 45.49 45.33 29.39
N ALA A 50 45.81 45.33 28.09
CA ALA A 50 47.18 45.16 27.61
C ALA A 50 47.36 45.85 26.24
N LYS A 51 48.21 46.87 26.19
CA LYS A 51 48.79 47.40 24.95
C LYS A 51 49.71 46.35 24.36
N ILE A 52 49.49 45.94 23.11
CA ILE A 52 50.55 45.37 22.27
C ILE A 52 50.43 45.97 20.86
N ILE A 53 51.48 46.72 20.51
CA ILE A 53 51.80 47.22 19.16
C ILE A 53 52.57 46.11 18.45
N SER A 54 52.18 45.77 17.21
CA SER A 54 53.07 45.65 16.02
C SER A 54 52.55 44.62 15.00
N GLY A 55 52.24 45.11 13.79
CA GLY A 55 52.56 44.51 12.49
C GLY A 55 52.09 43.08 12.16
N GLY A 56 51.24 42.95 11.13
CA GLY A 56 51.15 41.72 10.33
C GLY A 56 49.79 41.52 9.69
N LEU A 57 49.79 41.43 8.36
CA LEU A 57 48.70 41.05 7.44
C LEU A 57 47.40 40.54 8.08
N GLU A 58 46.31 41.23 7.78
CA GLU A 58 44.93 40.79 7.96
C GLU A 58 44.62 39.63 6.98
N ASN A 59 44.99 38.41 7.37
CA ASN A 59 44.39 37.20 6.82
C ASN A 59 43.30 36.75 7.80
N GLN A 60 42.12 37.37 7.68
CA GLN A 60 40.91 36.87 8.30
C GLN A 60 40.42 35.67 7.48
N SER A 61 41.06 34.51 7.66
CA SER A 61 40.55 33.24 7.16
C SER A 61 39.32 32.86 7.99
N SER A 62 38.16 33.36 7.59
CA SER A 62 36.89 32.74 7.98
C SER A 62 36.82 31.39 7.27
N VAL A 63 37.22 30.32 7.97
CA VAL A 63 36.91 28.96 7.52
C VAL A 63 35.42 28.77 7.80
N SER A 64 34.58 29.13 6.84
CA SER A 64 33.19 28.71 6.85
C SER A 64 33.14 27.23 6.49
N GLU A 65 33.12 26.37 7.50
CA GLU A 65 32.79 24.97 7.28
C GLU A 65 31.28 24.87 7.03
N SER A 66 30.88 25.01 5.77
CA SER A 66 29.51 24.72 5.34
C SER A 66 29.33 23.20 5.31
N MET A 67 28.83 22.61 6.39
CA MET A 67 28.31 21.24 6.32
C MET A 67 27.06 21.25 5.44
N GLN A 68 27.24 20.98 4.15
CA GLN A 68 26.16 20.71 3.23
C GLN A 68 25.68 19.27 3.48
N SER A 69 24.64 19.12 4.28
CA SER A 69 23.96 17.82 4.39
C SER A 69 23.04 17.69 3.18
N ASN A 70 23.45 16.86 2.21
CA ASN A 70 22.56 16.42 1.14
C ASN A 70 21.54 15.45 1.73
N PHE A 71 20.39 15.98 2.16
CA PHE A 71 19.29 15.15 2.62
C PHE A 71 18.49 14.64 1.42
N ASP A 72 18.41 13.32 1.27
CA ASP A 72 17.52 12.71 0.28
C ASP A 72 16.06 12.85 0.77
N ALA A 73 15.45 13.99 0.43
CA ALA A 73 14.09 14.32 0.79
C ALA A 73 13.06 13.33 0.22
N SER A 74 13.42 12.54 -0.80
CA SER A 74 12.53 11.55 -1.41
C SER A 74 12.08 10.47 -0.42
N ARG A 75 12.92 10.11 0.55
CA ARG A 75 12.60 9.11 1.57
C ARG A 75 11.64 9.62 2.64
N ALA A 76 11.68 10.92 2.93
CA ALA A 76 10.79 11.55 3.90
C ALA A 76 9.47 12.04 3.26
N MET A 77 9.45 12.21 1.93
CA MET A 77 8.31 12.78 1.19
C MET A 77 6.99 12.06 1.49
N PRO A 78 6.87 10.72 1.41
CA PRO A 78 5.61 10.04 1.72
C PRO A 78 5.06 10.39 3.12
N LEU A 79 5.93 10.41 4.13
CA LEU A 79 5.54 10.73 5.51
C LEU A 79 5.17 12.19 5.70
N ASN A 80 5.84 13.10 4.98
CA ASN A 80 5.53 14.52 5.00
C ASN A 80 4.16 14.80 4.37
N VAL A 81 3.85 14.17 3.23
CA VAL A 81 2.53 14.26 2.58
C VAL A 81 1.44 13.74 3.50
N ILE A 82 1.61 12.55 4.09
CA ILE A 82 0.64 11.98 5.04
C ILE A 82 0.40 12.92 6.23
N ARG A 83 1.46 13.53 6.76
CA ARG A 83 1.37 14.49 7.86
C ARG A 83 0.61 15.75 7.44
N GLU A 84 0.83 16.23 6.24
CA GLU A 84 0.18 17.42 5.70
C GLU A 84 -1.30 17.17 5.42
N LEU A 85 -1.66 16.03 4.83
CA LEU A 85 -3.04 15.59 4.66
C LEU A 85 -3.77 15.56 6.01
N ASN A 86 -3.12 15.02 7.05
CA ASN A 86 -3.67 15.03 8.40
C ASN A 86 -3.79 16.45 8.97
N ARG A 87 -2.78 17.32 8.77
CA ARG A 87 -2.77 18.71 9.26
C ARG A 87 -3.91 19.53 8.63
N LEU A 88 -4.20 19.30 7.36
CA LEU A 88 -5.27 19.96 6.61
C LEU A 88 -6.66 19.36 6.88
N GLY A 89 -6.75 18.29 7.67
CA GLY A 89 -8.03 17.64 7.97
C GLY A 89 -8.63 16.88 6.79
N LEU A 90 -7.80 16.46 5.81
CA LEU A 90 -8.24 15.75 4.61
C LEU A 90 -8.47 14.25 4.82
N ILE A 91 -8.13 13.73 6.01
CA ILE A 91 -8.26 12.31 6.36
C ILE A 91 -9.52 12.10 7.20
N GLN A 92 -10.48 11.37 6.64
CA GLN A 92 -11.67 10.89 7.34
C GLN A 92 -11.34 9.61 8.13
N LYS A 93 -11.66 9.57 9.41
CA LYS A 93 -11.38 8.41 10.29
C LYS A 93 -12.55 7.44 10.40
N ASP A 94 -13.74 7.90 10.03
CA ASP A 94 -14.97 7.12 10.03
C ASP A 94 -15.34 6.78 8.58
N ILE A 95 -15.08 5.53 8.18
CA ILE A 95 -15.27 5.07 6.80
C ILE A 95 -16.75 5.10 6.38
N GLU A 96 -17.68 4.92 7.32
CA GLU A 96 -19.13 4.96 7.05
C GLU A 96 -19.62 6.37 6.72
N LYS A 97 -18.91 7.39 7.22
CA LYS A 97 -19.19 8.81 6.94
C LYS A 97 -18.36 9.39 5.79
N ALA A 98 -17.51 8.58 5.17
CA ALA A 98 -16.68 9.01 4.07
C ALA A 98 -17.46 9.05 2.75
N LYS A 99 -17.15 10.02 1.91
CA LYS A 99 -17.66 10.12 0.54
C LYS A 99 -16.64 9.52 -0.43
N LEU A 100 -17.12 9.02 -1.58
CA LEU A 100 -16.26 8.58 -2.67
C LEU A 100 -15.23 9.68 -3.01
N GLY A 101 -13.99 9.27 -3.23
CA GLY A 101 -12.83 10.13 -3.48
C GLY A 101 -12.17 10.71 -2.22
N GLN A 102 -12.76 10.57 -1.04
CA GLN A 102 -12.12 11.04 0.20
C GLN A 102 -11.00 10.10 0.65
N ILE A 103 -9.98 10.68 1.29
CA ILE A 103 -8.92 9.91 1.94
C ILE A 103 -9.44 9.44 3.30
N VAL A 104 -9.36 8.14 3.53
CA VAL A 104 -9.81 7.48 4.76
C VAL A 104 -8.63 6.85 5.51
N LEU A 105 -8.70 6.86 6.84
CA LEU A 105 -7.86 6.07 7.71
C LEU A 105 -8.72 5.00 8.37
N PHE A 106 -8.59 3.75 7.92
CA PHE A 106 -9.32 2.61 8.46
C PHE A 106 -8.38 1.66 9.19
N SER A 107 -8.86 0.98 10.22
CA SER A 107 -8.01 0.16 11.11
C SER A 107 -8.65 -1.19 11.38
N GLY A 108 -7.87 -2.26 11.44
CA GLY A 108 -8.41 -3.59 11.69
C GLY A 108 -7.39 -4.71 11.53
N ARG A 109 -7.92 -5.91 11.28
CA ARG A 109 -7.18 -7.13 10.96
C ARG A 109 -6.89 -7.16 9.46
N LEU A 110 -5.70 -7.60 9.08
CA LEU A 110 -5.24 -7.59 7.71
C LEU A 110 -5.17 -9.00 7.12
N GLN A 111 -5.65 -9.14 5.89
CA GLN A 111 -5.46 -10.31 5.03
C GLN A 111 -4.82 -9.87 3.73
N ILE A 112 -3.86 -10.64 3.22
CA ILE A 112 -3.23 -10.44 1.92
C ILE A 112 -3.31 -11.74 1.14
N VAL A 113 -3.72 -11.65 -0.13
CA VAL A 113 -3.78 -12.78 -1.06
C VAL A 113 -3.03 -12.40 -2.33
N ASP A 114 -1.97 -13.14 -2.64
CA ASP A 114 -1.19 -12.95 -3.86
C ASP A 114 -1.57 -14.01 -4.90
N TYR A 115 -2.30 -13.59 -5.94
CA TYR A 115 -2.72 -14.47 -7.02
C TYR A 115 -1.56 -14.88 -7.92
N ALA A 116 -0.50 -14.09 -8.03
CA ALA A 116 0.68 -14.46 -8.80
C ALA A 116 1.45 -15.59 -8.11
N LEU A 117 1.55 -15.52 -6.77
CA LEU A 117 2.11 -16.59 -5.95
C LEU A 117 1.23 -17.84 -6.01
N MET A 118 -0.09 -17.69 -5.92
CA MET A 118 -1.00 -18.82 -6.03
C MET A 118 -0.87 -19.52 -7.38
N ALA A 119 -0.85 -18.75 -8.47
CA ALA A 119 -0.66 -19.28 -9.82
C ALA A 119 0.66 -20.03 -10.01
N SER A 120 1.76 -19.55 -9.40
CA SER A 120 3.06 -20.23 -9.53
C SER A 120 3.17 -21.53 -8.73
N LEU A 121 2.37 -21.68 -7.66
CA LEU A 121 2.43 -22.83 -6.76
C LEU A 121 1.32 -23.86 -6.99
N ILE A 122 0.23 -23.50 -7.67
CA ILE A 122 -0.97 -24.34 -7.73
C ILE A 122 -0.71 -25.71 -8.41
N ARG A 123 -0.03 -25.72 -9.57
CA ARG A 123 0.31 -26.98 -10.26
C ARG A 123 1.25 -27.87 -9.46
N PRO A 124 2.41 -27.38 -8.96
CA PRO A 124 3.26 -28.18 -8.09
C PRO A 124 2.51 -28.80 -6.91
N ALA A 125 1.69 -28.01 -6.21
CA ALA A 125 0.90 -28.49 -5.08
C ALA A 125 -0.11 -29.57 -5.49
N MET A 126 -0.81 -29.37 -6.60
CA MET A 126 -1.77 -30.36 -7.13
C MET A 126 -1.11 -31.64 -7.60
N HIS A 127 0.05 -31.56 -8.27
CA HIS A 127 0.78 -32.76 -8.70
C HIS A 127 1.27 -33.59 -7.52
N MET A 128 1.74 -32.96 -6.44
CA MET A 128 2.09 -33.66 -5.20
C MET A 128 0.87 -34.40 -4.64
N HIS A 129 -0.27 -33.70 -4.52
CA HIS A 129 -1.50 -34.31 -4.03
C HIS A 129 -1.98 -35.49 -4.88
N ILE A 130 -1.97 -35.34 -6.21
CA ILE A 130 -2.33 -36.43 -7.13
C ILE A 130 -1.33 -37.58 -7.03
N HIS A 131 -0.03 -37.30 -6.88
CA HIS A 131 0.97 -38.36 -6.75
C HIS A 131 0.69 -39.27 -5.56
N GLU A 132 0.28 -38.68 -4.43
CA GLU A 132 -0.07 -39.38 -3.19
C GLU A 132 -1.39 -40.17 -3.25
N MET A 133 -2.26 -39.89 -4.21
CA MET A 133 -3.51 -40.63 -4.37
C MET A 133 -3.27 -42.11 -4.72
N PRO A 134 -4.07 -43.04 -4.15
CA PRO A 134 -3.98 -44.46 -4.44
C PRO A 134 -4.16 -44.74 -5.94
N SER A 135 -3.53 -45.80 -6.43
CA SER A 135 -3.53 -46.19 -7.84
C SER A 135 -3.53 -47.73 -8.03
N LYS A 136 -3.92 -48.46 -6.98
CA LYS A 136 -3.79 -49.92 -6.90
C LYS A 136 -4.92 -50.64 -7.64
N THR A 137 -6.14 -50.10 -7.56
CA THR A 137 -7.31 -50.66 -8.25
C THR A 137 -7.60 -49.95 -9.58
N PRO A 138 -8.34 -50.56 -10.51
CA PRO A 138 -8.84 -49.87 -11.71
C PRO A 138 -9.70 -48.65 -11.37
N ASN A 139 -10.54 -48.73 -10.33
CA ASN A 139 -11.33 -47.60 -9.85
C ASN A 139 -10.45 -46.47 -9.30
N ASP A 140 -9.36 -46.79 -8.60
CA ASP A 140 -8.40 -45.80 -8.11
C ASP A 140 -7.77 -45.03 -9.28
N LYS A 141 -7.40 -45.74 -10.36
CA LYS A 141 -6.82 -45.11 -11.56
C LYS A 141 -7.82 -44.21 -12.28
N ILE A 142 -9.08 -44.62 -12.37
CA ILE A 142 -10.16 -43.81 -12.95
C ILE A 142 -10.39 -42.55 -12.11
N ASN A 143 -10.52 -42.70 -10.79
CA ASN A 143 -10.71 -41.58 -9.86
C ASN A 143 -9.54 -40.61 -9.88
N LYS A 144 -8.29 -41.12 -9.88
CA LYS A 144 -7.07 -40.32 -9.98
C LYS A 144 -7.03 -39.52 -11.27
N LYS A 145 -7.37 -40.13 -12.41
CA LYS A 145 -7.42 -39.44 -13.70
C LYS A 145 -8.53 -38.37 -13.76
N SER A 146 -9.71 -38.68 -13.21
CA SER A 146 -10.80 -37.72 -13.12
C SER A 146 -10.43 -36.52 -12.25
N LYS A 147 -9.79 -36.77 -11.09
CA LYS A 147 -9.35 -35.71 -10.19
C LYS A 147 -8.23 -34.86 -10.80
N GLN A 148 -7.28 -35.49 -11.49
CA GLN A 148 -6.24 -34.77 -12.23
C GLN A 148 -6.87 -33.81 -13.26
N ALA A 149 -7.85 -34.25 -14.06
CA ALA A 149 -8.50 -33.39 -15.05
C ALA A 149 -9.27 -32.20 -14.42
N GLU A 150 -9.97 -32.44 -13.31
CA GLU A 150 -10.63 -31.38 -12.53
C GLU A 150 -9.63 -30.35 -12.00
N LEU A 151 -8.54 -30.83 -11.38
CA LEU A 151 -7.49 -29.98 -10.84
C LEU A 151 -6.73 -29.21 -11.94
N ASP A 152 -6.47 -29.83 -13.10
CA ASP A 152 -5.84 -29.15 -14.24
C ASP A 152 -6.74 -28.02 -14.78
N THR A 153 -8.05 -28.23 -14.83
CA THR A 153 -9.02 -27.20 -15.23
C THR A 153 -9.00 -26.03 -14.25
N PHE A 154 -8.98 -26.32 -12.95
CA PHE A 154 -8.87 -25.29 -11.92
C PHE A 154 -7.52 -24.55 -11.96
N ALA A 155 -6.40 -25.27 -12.11
CA ALA A 155 -5.08 -24.67 -12.24
C ALA A 155 -4.99 -23.75 -13.46
N ASN A 156 -5.53 -24.17 -14.61
CA ASN A 156 -5.61 -23.33 -15.81
C ASN A 156 -6.35 -22.01 -15.53
N LEU A 157 -7.47 -22.08 -14.80
CA LEU A 157 -8.25 -20.90 -14.45
C LEU A 157 -7.44 -19.94 -13.59
N ILE A 158 -6.79 -20.44 -12.54
CA ILE A 158 -5.96 -19.62 -11.63
C ILE A 158 -4.75 -19.01 -12.35
N GLU A 159 -4.09 -19.77 -13.23
CA GLU A 159 -2.92 -19.28 -13.98
C GLU A 159 -3.24 -18.19 -15.00
N GLN A 160 -4.48 -18.16 -15.50
CA GLN A 160 -4.97 -17.11 -16.39
C GLN A 160 -5.49 -15.88 -15.63
N MET A 161 -5.64 -15.96 -14.30
CA MET A 161 -6.08 -14.81 -13.51
C MET A 161 -5.04 -13.68 -13.54
N PRO A 162 -5.51 -12.42 -13.49
CA PRO A 162 -4.63 -11.28 -13.30
C PRO A 162 -3.72 -11.47 -12.07
N LYS A 163 -2.43 -11.19 -12.26
CA LYS A 163 -1.39 -11.25 -11.22
C LYS A 163 -1.54 -10.07 -10.27
N LEU A 164 -2.54 -10.14 -9.40
CA LEU A 164 -2.88 -9.11 -8.43
C LEU A 164 -2.49 -9.56 -7.03
N VAL A 165 -2.03 -8.62 -6.22
CA VAL A 165 -1.99 -8.78 -4.77
C VAL A 165 -3.18 -8.05 -4.21
N GLN A 166 -4.07 -8.78 -3.57
CA GLN A 166 -5.26 -8.24 -2.92
C GLN A 166 -5.04 -8.13 -1.43
N PHE A 167 -5.74 -7.19 -0.81
CA PHE A 167 -5.84 -7.15 0.63
C PHE A 167 -7.29 -6.97 1.08
N ARG A 168 -7.56 -7.40 2.31
CA ARG A 168 -8.72 -6.98 3.08
C ARG A 168 -8.24 -6.47 4.42
N LEU A 169 -8.70 -5.29 4.80
CA LEU A 169 -8.63 -4.80 6.16
C LEU A 169 -10.04 -4.83 6.74
N PHE A 170 -10.24 -5.37 7.93
CA PHE A 170 -11.59 -5.48 8.50
C PHE A 170 -11.59 -5.41 10.02
N ASP A 171 -12.60 -4.77 10.57
CA ASP A 171 -12.95 -4.83 11.98
C ASP A 171 -14.15 -5.77 12.17
N ASP A 172 -14.94 -5.60 13.22
CA ASP A 172 -16.11 -6.45 13.49
C ASP A 172 -17.37 -6.03 12.71
N ASN A 173 -17.40 -4.81 12.17
CA ASN A 173 -18.57 -4.21 11.51
C ASN A 173 -18.35 -3.99 10.01
N ASN A 174 -17.11 -3.64 9.62
CA ASN A 174 -16.77 -3.13 8.30
C ASN A 174 -15.56 -3.86 7.71
N SER A 175 -15.52 -3.98 6.39
CA SER A 175 -14.33 -4.41 5.66
C SER A 175 -14.03 -3.49 4.48
N ALA A 176 -12.74 -3.29 4.23
CA ALA A 176 -12.20 -2.54 3.11
C ALA A 176 -11.36 -3.50 2.25
N TRP A 177 -11.68 -3.55 0.96
CA TRP A 177 -11.03 -4.37 -0.05
C TRP A 177 -10.28 -3.50 -1.04
N GLY A 178 -9.13 -3.97 -1.49
CA GLY A 178 -8.39 -3.33 -2.57
C GLY A 178 -7.27 -4.19 -3.11
N THR A 179 -6.53 -3.64 -4.06
CA THR A 179 -5.32 -4.23 -4.63
C THR A 179 -4.10 -3.38 -4.31
N ILE A 180 -2.94 -4.03 -4.21
CA ILE A 180 -1.64 -3.37 -4.06
C ILE A 180 -0.72 -3.77 -5.21
N SER A 181 0.08 -2.81 -5.67
CA SER A 181 1.19 -3.08 -6.58
C SER A 181 2.30 -3.81 -5.82
N ALA A 182 2.72 -4.97 -6.32
CA ALA A 182 3.81 -5.74 -5.72
C ALA A 182 5.13 -4.95 -5.66
N GLY A 183 5.37 -3.99 -6.57
CA GLY A 183 6.56 -3.13 -6.55
C GLY A 183 6.56 -2.09 -5.42
N ASN A 184 5.42 -1.82 -4.81
CA ASN A 184 5.27 -0.88 -3.69
C ASN A 184 5.20 -1.59 -2.33
N LEU A 185 5.32 -2.92 -2.31
CA LEU A 185 5.46 -3.69 -1.08
C LEU A 185 6.86 -3.52 -0.52
N MET A 186 6.96 -3.32 0.79
CA MET A 186 8.24 -3.20 1.50
C MET A 186 8.85 -4.57 1.84
N VAL A 187 8.04 -5.63 1.78
CA VAL A 187 8.43 -7.02 2.00
C VAL A 187 7.80 -7.92 0.94
N HIS A 188 8.44 -9.04 0.63
CA HIS A 188 7.90 -9.98 -0.36
C HIS A 188 6.57 -10.58 0.14
N SER A 189 5.56 -10.73 -0.72
CA SER A 189 4.23 -11.23 -0.34
C SER A 189 4.25 -12.63 0.29
N LEU A 190 5.14 -13.50 -0.19
CA LEU A 190 5.40 -14.83 0.38
C LEU A 190 5.74 -14.78 1.87
N ASP A 191 6.41 -13.72 2.35
CA ASP A 191 6.75 -13.59 3.77
C ASP A 191 5.49 -13.57 4.64
N PHE A 192 4.39 -12.98 4.16
CA PHE A 192 3.14 -12.96 4.92
C PHE A 192 2.57 -14.37 5.08
N VAL A 193 2.51 -15.13 3.98
CA VAL A 193 1.93 -16.48 3.98
C VAL A 193 2.81 -17.47 4.76
N MET A 194 4.13 -17.29 4.73
CA MET A 194 5.06 -18.18 5.43
C MET A 194 5.20 -17.88 6.92
N LYS A 195 4.97 -16.62 7.35
CA LYS A 195 5.07 -16.21 8.77
C LYS A 195 3.73 -16.24 9.49
N HIS A 196 2.63 -16.11 8.77
CA HIS A 196 1.31 -15.89 9.37
C HIS A 196 0.29 -16.91 8.86
N SER A 197 -0.83 -16.99 9.59
CA SER A 197 -2.01 -17.68 9.09
C SER A 197 -2.71 -16.84 8.02
N ILE A 198 -3.96 -17.16 7.70
CA ILE A 198 -4.79 -16.41 6.75
C ILE A 198 -4.86 -14.91 7.12
N THR A 199 -4.85 -14.60 8.42
CA THR A 199 -4.86 -13.22 8.94
C THR A 199 -3.51 -12.86 9.54
N ILE A 200 -2.99 -11.70 9.16
CA ILE A 200 -1.74 -11.13 9.68
C ILE A 200 -2.02 -10.52 11.06
N PRO A 201 -1.36 -11.00 12.14
CA PRO A 201 -1.60 -10.52 13.51
C PRO A 201 -1.30 -9.03 13.70
N GLY A 202 -1.98 -8.44 14.70
CA GLY A 202 -1.82 -7.04 15.10
C GLY A 202 -2.91 -6.11 14.57
N GLN A 203 -2.90 -4.86 15.06
CA GLN A 203 -3.78 -3.81 14.56
C GLN A 203 -3.09 -3.08 13.41
N TRP A 204 -3.62 -3.26 12.21
CA TRP A 204 -3.14 -2.61 11.00
C TRP A 204 -4.00 -1.41 10.66
N HIS A 205 -3.38 -0.44 10.00
CA HIS A 205 -4.01 0.78 9.51
C HIS A 205 -3.78 0.88 8.02
N ILE A 206 -4.82 1.30 7.30
CA ILE A 206 -4.73 1.70 5.91
C ILE A 206 -5.09 3.16 5.77
N LEU A 207 -4.21 3.91 5.13
CA LEU A 207 -4.53 5.20 4.54
C LEU A 207 -4.84 4.96 3.05
N ALA A 208 -6.03 5.31 2.60
CA ALA A 208 -6.47 5.04 1.23
C ALA A 208 -7.46 6.07 0.71
N VAL A 209 -7.63 6.12 -0.60
CA VAL A 209 -8.78 6.80 -1.22
C VAL A 209 -9.95 5.83 -1.23
N LEU A 210 -11.13 6.27 -0.80
CA LEU A 210 -12.36 5.50 -0.90
C LEU A 210 -12.89 5.55 -2.34
N ASP A 211 -12.96 4.42 -3.04
CA ASP A 211 -13.39 4.34 -4.44
C ASP A 211 -14.70 3.57 -4.66
N ALA A 212 -15.16 2.79 -3.69
CA ALA A 212 -16.49 2.18 -3.70
C ALA A 212 -17.08 2.07 -2.29
N VAL A 213 -18.41 2.17 -2.18
CA VAL A 213 -19.16 1.95 -0.93
C VAL A 213 -19.90 0.61 -0.97
N PRO A 214 -20.30 0.04 0.18
CA PRO A 214 -21.20 -1.11 0.21
C PRO A 214 -22.42 -0.89 -0.67
N ASP A 215 -22.73 -1.89 -1.48
CA ASP A 215 -23.90 -1.90 -2.35
C ASP A 215 -25.13 -1.97 -1.42
N LYS A 216 -26.14 -1.10 -1.63
CA LYS A 216 -27.37 -1.15 -0.81
C LYS A 216 -28.07 -2.48 -1.06
N ASP A 217 -28.74 -3.04 -0.04
CA ASP A 217 -29.32 -4.39 -0.07
C ASP A 217 -30.32 -4.63 -1.24
N ASP A 218 -30.79 -3.57 -1.92
CA ASP A 218 -31.68 -3.62 -3.10
C ASP A 218 -31.03 -3.15 -4.43
N GLU A 219 -29.80 -2.62 -4.44
CA GLU A 219 -29.19 -1.93 -5.60
C GLU A 219 -27.97 -2.69 -6.17
N ALA A 220 -28.09 -4.02 -6.35
CA ALA A 220 -27.31 -4.69 -7.40
C ALA A 220 -27.92 -4.44 -8.79
N GLU A 221 -28.67 -3.34 -8.97
CA GLU A 221 -29.15 -2.90 -10.26
C GLU A 221 -27.95 -2.39 -11.05
N ILE A 222 -27.49 -3.22 -11.99
CA ILE A 222 -26.75 -2.74 -13.14
C ILE A 222 -27.50 -1.50 -13.65
N ASP A 223 -26.80 -0.36 -13.72
CA ASP A 223 -27.39 0.89 -14.20
C ASP A 223 -28.10 0.61 -15.53
N SER A 224 -29.43 0.64 -15.50
CA SER A 224 -30.25 0.31 -16.67
C SER A 224 -29.99 1.27 -17.82
N ALA A 225 -29.51 2.49 -17.53
CA ALA A 225 -29.04 3.43 -18.55
C ALA A 225 -27.71 2.96 -19.17
N ALA A 226 -26.82 2.33 -18.40
CA ALA A 226 -25.59 1.75 -18.94
C ALA A 226 -25.89 0.59 -19.90
N LEU A 227 -26.86 -0.27 -19.59
CA LEU A 227 -27.27 -1.38 -20.47
C LEU A 227 -27.82 -0.90 -21.82
N LYS A 228 -28.43 0.30 -21.89
CA LYS A 228 -28.99 0.86 -23.12
C LYS A 228 -27.93 1.07 -24.23
N TYR A 229 -26.68 1.31 -23.85
CA TYR A 229 -25.59 1.58 -24.78
C TYR A 229 -24.72 0.37 -25.08
N MET A 230 -24.99 -0.77 -24.43
CA MET A 230 -24.21 -1.99 -24.62
C MET A 230 -24.71 -2.80 -25.81
N THR A 231 -23.76 -3.25 -26.62
CA THR A 231 -23.96 -4.34 -27.57
C THR A 231 -24.18 -5.67 -26.83
N GLN A 232 -24.66 -6.69 -27.55
CA GLN A 232 -24.81 -8.04 -26.99
C GLN A 232 -23.48 -8.63 -26.50
N MET A 233 -22.38 -8.33 -27.20
CA MET A 233 -21.04 -8.78 -26.80
C MET A 233 -20.59 -8.11 -25.50
N GLU A 234 -20.81 -6.81 -25.35
CA GLU A 234 -20.51 -6.07 -24.11
C GLU A 234 -21.39 -6.54 -22.95
N SER A 235 -22.65 -6.86 -23.22
CA SER A 235 -23.56 -7.41 -22.20
C SER A 235 -23.07 -8.77 -21.67
N GLY A 236 -22.70 -9.69 -22.56
CA GLY A 236 -22.13 -10.99 -22.15
C GLY A 236 -20.77 -10.85 -21.44
N TYR A 237 -19.96 -9.86 -21.84
CA TYR A 237 -18.73 -9.52 -21.15
C TYR A 237 -18.98 -9.03 -19.71
N VAL A 238 -19.97 -8.15 -19.49
CA VAL A 238 -20.34 -7.67 -18.16
C VAL A 238 -20.79 -8.81 -17.25
N GLU A 239 -21.63 -9.73 -17.73
CA GLU A 239 -22.09 -10.89 -16.96
C GLU A 239 -20.91 -11.76 -16.49
N ALA A 240 -19.97 -12.05 -17.40
CA ALA A 240 -18.75 -12.81 -17.07
C ALA A 240 -17.89 -12.08 -16.00
N PHE A 241 -17.77 -10.76 -16.10
CA PHE A 241 -17.01 -9.95 -15.13
C PHE A 241 -17.70 -9.87 -13.77
N MET A 242 -19.03 -9.82 -13.71
CA MET A 242 -19.76 -9.88 -12.45
C MET A 242 -19.53 -11.21 -11.75
N HIS A 243 -19.53 -12.32 -12.49
CA HIS A 243 -19.20 -13.63 -11.96
C HIS A 243 -17.76 -13.67 -11.42
N LEU A 244 -16.79 -13.16 -12.19
CA LEU A 244 -15.40 -13.07 -11.78
C LEU A 244 -15.23 -12.20 -10.52
N ARG A 245 -15.89 -11.04 -10.46
CA ARG A 245 -15.93 -10.19 -9.25
C ARG A 245 -16.47 -10.96 -8.04
N GLY A 246 -17.51 -11.78 -8.21
CA GLY A 246 -18.03 -12.62 -7.12
C GLY A 246 -17.03 -13.63 -6.58
N MET A 247 -16.16 -14.16 -7.45
CA MET A 247 -15.14 -15.15 -7.06
C MET A 247 -13.91 -14.53 -6.39
N MET A 248 -13.40 -13.42 -6.93
CA MET A 248 -12.10 -12.88 -6.52
C MET A 248 -12.10 -11.38 -6.23
N GLY A 249 -13.19 -10.67 -6.42
CA GLY A 249 -13.26 -9.21 -6.26
C GLY A 249 -13.75 -8.74 -4.88
N ARG A 250 -14.10 -7.45 -4.82
CA ARG A 250 -14.82 -6.81 -3.72
C ARG A 250 -16.20 -7.44 -3.54
N ARG A 251 -16.54 -7.87 -2.32
CA ARG A 251 -17.91 -8.36 -2.00
C ARG A 251 -18.87 -7.18 -1.85
N LEU A 252 -20.16 -7.43 -1.98
CA LEU A 252 -21.20 -6.38 -2.01
C LEU A 252 -21.20 -5.48 -0.75
N LYS A 253 -20.92 -6.05 0.42
CA LYS A 253 -20.94 -5.34 1.71
C LYS A 253 -19.59 -4.72 2.12
N GLU A 254 -18.59 -4.70 1.23
CA GLU A 254 -17.26 -4.16 1.54
C GLU A 254 -17.07 -2.77 0.92
N TYR A 255 -16.30 -1.91 1.56
CA TYR A 255 -15.77 -0.70 0.94
C TYR A 255 -14.67 -1.08 -0.07
N GLY A 256 -14.62 -0.37 -1.20
CA GLY A 256 -13.50 -0.41 -2.13
C GLY A 256 -12.54 0.73 -1.81
N VAL A 257 -11.24 0.42 -1.76
CA VAL A 257 -10.21 1.39 -1.44
C VAL A 257 -8.96 1.24 -2.32
N SER A 258 -8.39 2.37 -2.69
CA SER A 258 -7.10 2.49 -3.37
C SER A 258 -6.03 2.90 -2.35
N PRO A 259 -5.14 1.99 -1.92
CA PRO A 259 -4.21 2.23 -0.81
C PRO A 259 -3.13 3.26 -1.15
N LEU A 260 -2.87 4.14 -0.18
CA LEU A 260 -1.72 5.06 -0.15
C LEU A 260 -0.61 4.52 0.76
N ALA A 261 -0.99 3.95 1.91
CA ALA A 261 -0.07 3.30 2.83
C ALA A 261 -0.78 2.23 3.67
N ILE A 262 -0.09 1.13 3.99
CA ILE A 262 -0.52 0.14 4.98
C ILE A 262 0.58 -0.01 6.02
N PHE A 263 0.23 0.18 7.28
CA PHE A 263 1.19 0.24 8.37
C PHE A 263 0.58 -0.15 9.71
N ARG A 264 1.43 -0.42 10.70
CA ARG A 264 1.04 -0.53 12.11
C ARG A 264 1.98 0.31 12.97
N LYS A 265 1.55 0.63 14.18
CA LYS A 265 2.43 1.24 15.17
C LYS A 265 3.45 0.20 15.66
N VAL A 266 4.70 0.63 15.84
CA VAL A 266 5.72 -0.16 16.56
C VAL A 266 5.53 0.07 18.06
N GLU A 267 5.43 -1.01 18.81
CA GLU A 267 5.36 -1.01 20.28
C GLU A 267 6.75 -1.00 20.92
#